data_AF-A0A1K2C0G2-F1
#
_entry.id   AF-A0A1K2C0G2-F1
#
_cell.length_a   1.000
_cell.length_b   1.000
_cell.length_c   1.000
_cell.angle_alpha   90.00
_cell.angle_beta   90.00
_cell.angle_gamma   90.00
#
_symmetry.space_group_name_H-M   'P 1'
#
loop_
_entity.id
_entity.type
_entity.pdbx_description
1 polymer ?
#
loop_
_entity_poly.entity_id
_entity_poly.type
_entity_poly.pdbx_seq_one_letter_code
_entity_poly.pdbx_strand_id
1 'polypeptide(L)'
;MLSRTASDLYWMSRYLERAENLARMLDVSYSLSLMPQDGHGDGLHELAMPLLITGTLDDYRERHGDLHAERLLHFFALEAANPASIYSCLGAARASAHAVRGRITADMWENINATWLDIRDIAGQGLGRYGLSRFCEWIKERSHLFRGATYGTVMRNDAFRFIRLGTFIERADNTLRLLDARYEMAGDQADAVSDGTAHAYYQWSALLRALSSFEAYTEIYRDAPGARHVAELLLLRADVPRSLRACTEEIDQILASLPGTNGRPAQRLAAQMDARLRYTGIHEILDGGLHAWLTEFIPRVRELGDAIHRSYLEVI
;
A
#
# COMPACT_ATOMS: atom_id res chain seq x y z
N MET A 1 12.67 -20.19 -17.87
CA MET A 1 11.87 -20.75 -16.74
C MET A 1 11.94 -19.94 -15.44
N LEU A 2 13.06 -19.27 -15.11
CA LEU A 2 13.17 -18.44 -13.90
C LEU A 2 12.24 -17.20 -13.89
N SER A 3 11.99 -16.55 -15.02
CA SER A 3 11.25 -15.27 -15.04
C SER A 3 9.76 -15.42 -14.70
N ARG A 4 9.07 -16.46 -15.19
CA ARG A 4 7.64 -16.68 -14.85
C ARG A 4 7.44 -17.00 -13.37
N THR A 5 8.29 -17.88 -12.81
CA THR A 5 8.24 -18.20 -11.38
C THR A 5 8.50 -16.95 -10.52
N ALA A 6 9.52 -16.16 -10.88
CA ALA A 6 9.81 -14.90 -10.21
C ALA A 6 8.63 -13.91 -10.32
N SER A 7 8.02 -13.80 -11.51
CA SER A 7 6.85 -12.96 -11.77
C SER A 7 5.68 -13.34 -10.87
N ASP A 8 5.34 -14.62 -10.81
CA ASP A 8 4.22 -15.10 -9.98
C ASP A 8 4.48 -14.86 -8.49
N LEU A 9 5.70 -15.12 -7.99
CA LEU A 9 6.06 -14.84 -6.59
C LEU A 9 6.01 -13.35 -6.24
N TYR A 10 6.53 -12.52 -7.14
CA TYR A 10 6.52 -11.06 -7.02
C TYR A 10 5.08 -10.53 -6.98
N TRP A 11 4.25 -10.89 -7.96
CA TRP A 11 2.86 -10.43 -8.03
C TRP A 11 1.98 -10.99 -6.93
N MET A 12 2.16 -12.25 -6.52
CA MET A 12 1.46 -12.83 -5.37
C MET A 12 1.59 -11.93 -4.13
N SER A 13 2.82 -11.54 -3.79
CA SER A 13 3.09 -10.71 -2.63
C SER A 13 2.57 -9.28 -2.78
N ARG A 14 2.64 -8.70 -3.99
CA ARG A 14 2.08 -7.36 -4.29
C ARG A 14 0.58 -7.32 -4.12
N TYR A 15 -0.14 -8.34 -4.63
CA TYR A 15 -1.59 -8.40 -4.49
C TYR A 15 -2.02 -8.56 -3.02
N LEU A 16 -1.30 -9.35 -2.23
CA LEU A 16 -1.58 -9.50 -0.80
C LEU A 16 -1.34 -8.18 -0.04
N GLU A 17 -0.23 -7.50 -0.31
CA GLU A 17 0.08 -6.21 0.32
C GLU A 17 -0.92 -5.13 -0.13
N ARG A 18 -1.34 -5.12 -1.40
CA ARG A 18 -2.37 -4.21 -1.93
C ARG A 18 -3.72 -4.43 -1.24
N ALA A 19 -4.13 -5.69 -1.06
CA ALA A 19 -5.35 -6.02 -0.34
C ALA A 19 -5.31 -5.50 1.11
N GLU A 20 -4.19 -5.67 1.83
CA GLU A 20 -4.01 -5.11 3.17
C GLU A 20 -4.04 -3.58 3.17
N ASN A 21 -3.31 -2.94 2.25
CA ASN A 21 -3.25 -1.48 2.14
C ASN A 21 -4.64 -0.87 1.90
N LEU A 22 -5.40 -1.47 0.98
CA LEU A 22 -6.76 -1.03 0.68
C LEU A 22 -7.72 -1.25 1.86
N ALA A 23 -7.60 -2.37 2.58
CA ALA A 23 -8.41 -2.61 3.78
C ALA A 23 -8.12 -1.59 4.89
N ARG A 24 -6.85 -1.25 5.11
CA ARG A 24 -6.44 -0.21 6.07
C ARG A 24 -6.98 1.16 5.68
N MET A 25 -6.91 1.51 4.40
CA MET A 25 -7.41 2.76 3.87
C MET A 25 -8.93 2.86 3.97
N LEU A 26 -9.67 1.83 3.56
CA LEU A 26 -11.13 1.78 3.67
C LEU A 26 -11.62 1.92 5.11
N ASP A 27 -10.98 1.21 6.04
CA ASP A 27 -11.33 1.27 7.46
C ASP A 27 -11.18 2.68 8.04
N VAL A 28 -10.08 3.35 7.67
CA VAL A 28 -9.79 4.72 8.09
C VAL A 28 -10.71 5.72 7.42
N SER A 29 -10.89 5.66 6.10
CA SER A 29 -11.81 6.52 5.33
C SER A 29 -13.25 6.40 5.85
N TYR A 30 -13.68 5.17 6.15
CA TYR A 30 -14.99 4.94 6.76
C TYR A 30 -15.08 5.54 8.16
N SER A 31 -14.07 5.32 9.00
CA SER A 31 -14.04 5.90 10.35
C SER A 31 -14.11 7.43 10.32
N LEU A 32 -13.37 8.08 9.41
CA LEU A 32 -13.40 9.53 9.21
C LEU A 32 -14.78 10.00 8.71
N SER A 33 -15.42 9.26 7.81
CA SER A 33 -16.74 9.61 7.28
C SER A 33 -17.85 9.64 8.33
N LEU A 34 -17.67 8.92 9.45
CA LEU A 34 -18.60 8.88 10.57
C LEU A 34 -18.35 9.97 11.61
N MET A 35 -17.24 10.71 11.53
CA MET A 35 -16.92 11.78 12.47
C MET A 35 -17.79 13.01 12.21
N PRO A 36 -18.18 13.78 13.25
CA PRO A 36 -18.85 15.05 13.07
C PRO A 36 -18.00 15.99 12.22
N GLN A 37 -18.52 16.35 11.04
CA GLN A 37 -17.87 17.32 10.17
C GLN A 37 -18.44 18.69 10.54
N ASP A 38 -17.63 19.62 11.04
CA ASP A 38 -18.02 20.98 11.41
C ASP A 38 -18.45 21.80 10.17
N GLY A 39 -19.58 21.45 9.56
CA GLY A 39 -20.10 22.01 8.31
C GLY A 39 -19.44 21.51 7.02
N HIS A 40 -18.56 20.50 7.07
CA HIS A 40 -17.72 20.05 5.94
C HIS A 40 -18.27 18.82 5.16
N GLY A 41 -19.59 18.79 4.93
CA GLY A 41 -20.24 17.78 4.07
C GLY A 41 -20.72 16.50 4.78
N ASP A 42 -21.24 15.56 4.00
CA ASP A 42 -21.90 14.32 4.46
C ASP A 42 -20.94 13.13 4.70
N GLY A 43 -19.62 13.39 4.77
CA GLY A 43 -18.59 12.38 4.95
C GLY A 43 -18.23 11.60 3.67
N LEU A 44 -18.93 11.79 2.54
CA LEU A 44 -18.61 11.12 1.28
C LEU A 44 -17.24 11.51 0.72
N HIS A 45 -16.76 12.72 1.04
CA HIS A 45 -15.44 13.18 0.61
C HIS A 45 -14.33 12.27 1.18
N GLU A 46 -14.41 11.90 2.47
CA GLU A 46 -13.44 11.01 3.11
C GLU A 46 -13.52 9.58 2.57
N LEU A 47 -14.74 9.12 2.24
CA LEU A 47 -14.96 7.83 1.58
C LEU A 47 -14.48 7.78 0.13
N ALA A 48 -14.28 8.94 -0.51
CA ALA A 48 -13.76 9.04 -1.87
C ALA A 48 -12.22 8.99 -1.91
N MET A 49 -11.52 9.14 -0.79
CA MET A 49 -10.05 9.09 -0.72
C MET A 49 -9.44 7.86 -1.43
N PRO A 50 -9.99 6.63 -1.28
CA PRO A 50 -9.46 5.47 -2.00
C PRO A 50 -9.60 5.56 -3.52
N LEU A 51 -10.61 6.28 -4.05
CA LEU A 51 -10.76 6.49 -5.50
C LEU A 51 -9.65 7.36 -6.06
N LEU A 52 -9.21 8.38 -5.32
CA LEU A 52 -8.11 9.25 -5.71
C LEU A 52 -6.78 8.47 -5.71
N ILE A 53 -6.48 7.81 -4.59
CA ILE A 53 -5.22 7.06 -4.41
C ILE A 53 -5.03 5.98 -5.47
N THR A 54 -6.12 5.26 -5.79
CA THR A 54 -6.09 4.17 -6.77
C THR A 54 -6.28 4.66 -8.21
N GLY A 55 -6.66 5.92 -8.43
CA GLY A 55 -6.98 6.46 -9.75
C GLY A 55 -8.20 5.81 -10.40
N THR A 56 -9.19 5.39 -9.60
CA THR A 56 -10.37 4.62 -10.05
C THR A 56 -11.68 5.42 -10.06
N LEU A 57 -11.61 6.75 -9.89
CA LEU A 57 -12.78 7.62 -9.86
C LEU A 57 -13.64 7.53 -11.14
N ASP A 58 -13.01 7.58 -12.31
CA ASP A 58 -13.73 7.53 -13.59
C ASP A 58 -14.39 6.16 -13.81
N ASP A 59 -13.67 5.09 -13.50
CA ASP A 59 -14.15 3.71 -13.57
C ASP A 59 -15.34 3.46 -12.62
N TYR A 60 -15.29 4.02 -11.41
CA TYR A 60 -16.42 3.99 -10.49
C TYR A 60 -17.63 4.73 -11.06
N ARG A 61 -17.43 5.97 -11.54
CA ARG A 61 -18.52 6.81 -12.06
C ARG A 61 -19.19 6.21 -13.27
N GLU A 62 -18.42 5.58 -14.17
CA GLU A 62 -18.96 4.90 -15.35
C GLU A 62 -19.91 3.77 -14.97
N ARG A 63 -19.62 3.02 -13.90
CA ARG A 63 -20.41 1.86 -13.48
C ARG A 63 -21.54 2.16 -12.51
N HIS A 64 -21.30 3.10 -11.58
CA HIS A 64 -22.16 3.33 -10.40
C HIS A 64 -22.77 4.73 -10.34
N GLY A 65 -22.38 5.64 -11.24
CA GLY A 65 -22.83 7.03 -11.27
C GLY A 65 -22.28 7.85 -10.09
N ASP A 66 -23.15 8.65 -9.47
CA ASP A 66 -22.78 9.51 -8.35
C ASP A 66 -22.26 8.73 -7.14
N LEU A 67 -21.39 9.38 -6.36
CA LEU A 67 -20.77 8.82 -5.16
C LEU A 67 -21.85 8.39 -4.16
N HIS A 68 -21.73 7.17 -3.66
CA HIS A 68 -22.61 6.63 -2.63
C HIS A 68 -21.83 5.69 -1.72
N ALA A 69 -21.95 5.93 -0.41
CA ALA A 69 -21.14 5.25 0.61
C ALA A 69 -21.13 3.73 0.45
N GLU A 70 -22.30 3.06 0.45
CA GLU A 70 -22.35 1.60 0.33
C GLU A 70 -21.79 1.05 -0.99
N ARG A 71 -21.99 1.79 -2.10
CA ARG A 71 -21.46 1.39 -3.41
C ARG A 71 -19.94 1.54 -3.45
N LEU A 72 -19.38 2.60 -2.86
CA LEU A 72 -17.93 2.79 -2.72
C LEU A 72 -17.30 1.67 -1.91
N LEU A 73 -17.89 1.35 -0.75
CA LEU A 73 -17.40 0.27 0.11
C LEU A 73 -17.43 -1.07 -0.63
N HIS A 74 -18.53 -1.37 -1.34
CA HIS A 74 -18.63 -2.59 -2.15
C HIS A 74 -17.62 -2.62 -3.31
N PHE A 75 -17.45 -1.49 -4.02
CA PHE A 75 -16.54 -1.34 -5.16
C PHE A 75 -15.09 -1.70 -4.82
N PHE A 76 -14.62 -1.31 -3.63
CA PHE A 76 -13.27 -1.65 -3.18
C PHE A 76 -13.18 -2.99 -2.44
N ALA A 77 -14.24 -3.42 -1.74
CA ALA A 77 -14.19 -4.65 -0.96
C ALA A 77 -14.41 -5.90 -1.81
N LEU A 78 -15.51 -5.96 -2.57
CA LEU A 78 -16.06 -7.21 -3.10
C LEU A 78 -16.32 -7.21 -4.62
N GLU A 79 -16.16 -6.07 -5.30
CA GLU A 79 -16.48 -5.98 -6.71
C GLU A 79 -15.43 -6.68 -7.59
N ALA A 80 -15.79 -7.85 -8.12
CA ALA A 80 -14.93 -8.65 -9.00
C ALA A 80 -14.61 -7.97 -10.35
N ALA A 81 -15.45 -7.02 -10.80
CA ALA A 81 -15.19 -6.24 -12.00
C ALA A 81 -14.10 -5.19 -11.79
N ASN A 82 -13.85 -4.76 -10.56
CA ASN A 82 -12.75 -3.86 -10.22
C ASN A 82 -11.46 -4.69 -9.96
N PRO A 83 -10.43 -4.61 -10.81
CA PRO A 83 -9.19 -5.36 -10.61
C PRO A 83 -8.41 -4.92 -9.36
N ALA A 84 -8.66 -3.70 -8.87
CA ALA A 84 -8.04 -3.15 -7.67
C ALA A 84 -8.81 -3.51 -6.38
N SER A 85 -9.98 -4.15 -6.46
CA SER A 85 -10.71 -4.54 -5.25
C SER A 85 -9.96 -5.60 -4.44
N ILE A 86 -10.24 -5.64 -3.13
CA ILE A 86 -9.66 -6.63 -2.21
C ILE A 86 -9.98 -8.06 -2.69
N TYR A 87 -11.22 -8.29 -3.13
CA TYR A 87 -11.63 -9.56 -3.71
C TYR A 87 -10.78 -9.96 -4.92
N SER A 88 -10.63 -9.07 -5.90
CA SER A 88 -9.83 -9.33 -7.10
C SER A 88 -8.36 -9.55 -6.78
N CYS A 89 -7.79 -8.75 -5.87
CA CYS A 89 -6.40 -8.90 -5.41
C CYS A 89 -6.17 -10.27 -4.75
N LEU A 90 -7.05 -10.71 -3.85
CA LEU A 90 -6.92 -12.04 -3.22
C LEU A 90 -7.08 -13.18 -4.22
N GLY A 91 -7.96 -13.03 -5.22
CA GLY A 91 -8.08 -13.98 -6.33
C GLY A 91 -6.81 -14.08 -7.16
N ALA A 92 -6.23 -12.92 -7.52
CA ALA A 92 -4.98 -12.85 -8.26
C ALA A 92 -3.80 -13.42 -7.47
N ALA A 93 -3.70 -13.11 -6.16
CA ALA A 93 -2.70 -13.66 -5.26
C ALA A 93 -2.77 -15.20 -5.21
N ARG A 94 -3.98 -15.76 -5.09
CA ARG A 94 -4.19 -17.21 -5.13
C ARG A 94 -3.79 -17.82 -6.47
N ALA A 95 -4.13 -17.18 -7.59
CA ALA A 95 -3.77 -17.68 -8.91
C ALA A 95 -2.25 -17.73 -9.08
N SER A 96 -1.54 -16.66 -8.69
CA SER A 96 -0.08 -16.63 -8.66
C SER A 96 0.50 -17.72 -7.75
N ALA A 97 0.00 -17.84 -6.51
CA ALA A 97 0.44 -18.86 -5.57
C ALA A 97 0.25 -20.30 -6.12
N HIS A 98 -0.83 -20.54 -6.85
CA HIS A 98 -1.11 -21.83 -7.47
C HIS A 98 -0.09 -22.14 -8.58
N ALA A 99 0.23 -21.16 -9.42
CA ALA A 99 1.21 -21.30 -10.49
C ALA A 99 2.62 -21.68 -9.96
N VAL A 100 2.96 -21.21 -8.76
CA VAL A 100 4.25 -21.49 -8.10
C VAL A 100 4.15 -22.38 -6.87
N ARG A 101 3.13 -23.25 -6.80
CA ARG A 101 2.91 -24.14 -5.65
C ARG A 101 4.15 -24.96 -5.26
N GLY A 102 4.96 -25.38 -6.24
CA GLY A 102 6.22 -26.10 -6.00
C GLY A 102 7.39 -25.24 -5.48
N ARG A 103 7.19 -23.93 -5.29
CA ARG A 103 8.20 -22.96 -4.86
C ARG A 103 7.82 -22.23 -3.56
N ILE A 104 6.60 -22.43 -3.07
CA ILE A 104 6.12 -21.94 -1.79
C ILE A 104 5.90 -23.14 -0.85
N THR A 105 5.78 -22.88 0.44
CA THR A 105 5.53 -23.94 1.43
C THR A 105 4.05 -24.32 1.48
N ALA A 106 3.75 -25.48 2.07
CA ALA A 106 2.37 -25.91 2.31
C ALA A 106 1.61 -24.87 3.15
N ASP A 107 2.21 -24.39 4.23
CA ASP A 107 1.64 -23.37 5.12
C ASP A 107 1.27 -22.07 4.37
N MET A 108 2.14 -21.60 3.47
CA MET A 108 1.85 -20.43 2.63
C MET A 108 0.66 -20.69 1.70
N TRP A 109 0.65 -21.84 1.02
CA TRP A 109 -0.43 -22.19 0.11
C TRP A 109 -1.77 -22.35 0.84
N GLU A 110 -1.79 -23.08 1.95
CA GLU A 110 -2.99 -23.32 2.76
C GLU A 110 -3.55 -22.01 3.30
N ASN A 111 -2.68 -21.09 3.75
CA ASN A 111 -3.09 -19.77 4.20
C ASN A 111 -3.79 -18.98 3.09
N ILE A 112 -3.19 -18.86 1.90
CA ILE A 112 -3.79 -18.13 0.77
C ILE A 112 -5.08 -18.82 0.31
N ASN A 113 -5.08 -20.15 0.21
CA ASN A 113 -6.24 -20.91 -0.22
C ASN A 113 -7.42 -20.76 0.74
N ALA A 114 -7.18 -20.83 2.06
CA ALA A 114 -8.21 -20.60 3.08
C ALA A 114 -8.73 -19.16 3.01
N THR A 115 -7.84 -18.16 2.90
CA THR A 115 -8.24 -16.75 2.73
C THR A 115 -9.20 -16.56 1.56
N TRP A 116 -8.92 -17.22 0.42
CA TRP A 116 -9.80 -17.15 -0.75
C TRP A 116 -11.15 -17.82 -0.56
N LEU A 117 -11.20 -18.97 0.13
CA LEU A 117 -12.47 -19.64 0.41
C LEU A 117 -13.33 -18.77 1.34
N ASP A 118 -12.72 -18.25 2.41
CA ASP A 118 -13.38 -17.39 3.38
C ASP A 118 -13.94 -16.11 2.73
N ILE A 119 -13.16 -15.40 1.89
CA ILE A 119 -13.68 -14.18 1.24
C ILE A 119 -14.84 -14.48 0.28
N ARG A 120 -14.87 -15.67 -0.35
CA ARG A 120 -16.00 -16.06 -1.20
C ARG A 120 -17.27 -16.26 -0.37
N ASP A 121 -17.14 -16.83 0.82
CA ASP A 121 -18.26 -16.96 1.74
C ASP A 121 -18.73 -15.59 2.26
N ILE A 122 -17.80 -14.69 2.58
CA ILE A 122 -18.11 -13.29 2.95
C ILE A 122 -18.82 -12.57 1.80
N ALA A 123 -18.34 -12.73 0.56
CA ALA A 123 -18.97 -12.15 -0.62
C ALA A 123 -20.39 -12.66 -0.82
N GLY A 124 -20.63 -13.97 -0.59
CA GLY A 124 -21.96 -14.56 -0.64
C GLY A 124 -22.91 -14.07 0.47
N GLN A 125 -22.37 -13.71 1.64
CA GLN A 125 -23.15 -13.12 2.75
C GLN A 125 -23.44 -11.63 2.56
N GLY A 126 -22.57 -10.92 1.83
CA GLY A 126 -22.62 -9.47 1.63
C GLY A 126 -21.95 -8.66 2.73
N LEU A 127 -21.31 -7.55 2.35
CA LEU A 127 -20.52 -6.71 3.25
C LEU A 127 -21.35 -6.09 4.38
N GLY A 128 -22.60 -5.69 4.11
CA GLY A 128 -23.48 -5.10 5.11
C GLY A 128 -23.79 -6.04 6.28
N ARG A 129 -23.92 -7.34 6.02
CA ARG A 129 -24.16 -8.36 7.06
C ARG A 129 -22.88 -8.72 7.82
N TYR A 130 -21.76 -8.79 7.12
CA TYR A 130 -20.48 -9.13 7.74
C TYR A 130 -19.90 -7.99 8.59
N GLY A 131 -20.14 -6.74 8.17
CA GLY A 131 -19.64 -5.51 8.78
C GLY A 131 -18.28 -5.08 8.21
N LEU A 132 -18.14 -3.81 7.84
CA LEU A 132 -16.92 -3.30 7.19
C LEU A 132 -15.69 -3.37 8.11
N SER A 133 -15.76 -2.85 9.34
CA SER A 133 -14.60 -2.85 10.25
C SER A 133 -14.13 -4.29 10.54
N ARG A 134 -15.06 -5.22 10.71
CA ARG A 134 -14.75 -6.65 10.85
C ARG A 134 -14.07 -7.20 9.59
N PHE A 135 -14.57 -6.85 8.41
CA PHE A 135 -13.96 -7.24 7.13
C PHE A 135 -12.53 -6.72 7.00
N CYS A 136 -12.30 -5.44 7.29
CA CYS A 136 -10.99 -4.82 7.21
C CYS A 136 -9.99 -5.43 8.21
N GLU A 137 -10.41 -5.65 9.46
CA GLU A 137 -9.57 -6.36 10.46
C GLU A 137 -9.25 -7.78 10.02
N TRP A 138 -10.25 -8.52 9.51
CA TRP A 138 -10.03 -9.87 8.97
C TRP A 138 -8.97 -9.87 7.86
N ILE A 139 -9.02 -8.93 6.90
CA ILE A 139 -7.98 -8.82 5.85
C ILE A 139 -6.59 -8.56 6.45
N LYS A 140 -6.47 -7.65 7.44
CA LYS A 140 -5.20 -7.36 8.12
C LYS A 140 -4.65 -8.62 8.80
N GLU A 141 -5.48 -9.38 9.50
CA GLU A 141 -5.12 -10.65 10.13
C GLU A 141 -4.64 -11.68 9.09
N ARG A 142 -5.35 -11.83 7.96
CA ARG A 142 -4.94 -12.75 6.89
C ARG A 142 -3.58 -12.41 6.31
N SER A 143 -3.29 -11.13 6.10
CA SER A 143 -1.97 -10.68 5.65
C SER A 143 -0.88 -10.97 6.69
N HIS A 144 -1.16 -10.75 7.98
CA HIS A 144 -0.22 -11.08 9.06
C HIS A 144 0.08 -12.58 9.13
N LEU A 145 -0.93 -13.43 9.00
CA LEU A 145 -0.74 -14.88 8.95
C LEU A 145 0.11 -15.30 7.74
N PHE A 146 -0.17 -14.76 6.55
CA PHE A 146 0.63 -15.05 5.35
C PHE A 146 2.10 -14.62 5.53
N ARG A 147 2.33 -13.42 6.07
CA ARG A 147 3.68 -12.92 6.36
C ARG A 147 4.40 -13.80 7.36
N GLY A 148 3.72 -14.22 8.44
CA GLY A 148 4.26 -15.16 9.43
C GLY A 148 4.64 -16.51 8.81
N ALA A 149 3.74 -17.09 8.03
CA ALA A 149 3.99 -18.35 7.31
C ALA A 149 5.19 -18.23 6.35
N THR A 150 5.26 -17.14 5.59
CA THR A 150 6.37 -16.86 4.67
C THR A 150 7.70 -16.83 5.42
N TYR A 151 7.84 -15.98 6.44
CA TYR A 151 9.09 -15.82 7.18
C TYR A 151 9.47 -17.05 8.02
N GLY A 152 8.48 -17.80 8.51
CA GLY A 152 8.70 -18.95 9.38
C GLY A 152 9.07 -20.24 8.65
N THR A 153 8.70 -20.38 7.36
CA THR A 153 8.75 -21.68 6.69
C THR A 153 9.55 -21.71 5.40
N VAL A 154 9.65 -20.61 4.66
CA VAL A 154 10.30 -20.62 3.33
C VAL A 154 11.82 -20.53 3.44
N MET A 155 12.52 -21.24 2.56
CA MET A 155 13.97 -21.10 2.40
C MET A 155 14.34 -19.68 1.95
N ARG A 156 15.40 -19.10 2.53
CA ARG A 156 15.90 -17.74 2.19
C ARG A 156 16.70 -17.74 0.89
N ASN A 157 16.06 -18.13 -0.21
CA ASN A 157 16.60 -18.18 -1.57
C ASN A 157 15.95 -17.11 -2.46
N ASP A 158 16.13 -17.19 -3.77
CA ASP A 158 15.58 -16.22 -4.72
C ASP A 158 14.05 -16.14 -4.67
N ALA A 159 13.35 -17.23 -4.34
CA ALA A 159 11.90 -17.19 -4.20
C ALA A 159 11.47 -16.26 -3.05
N PHE A 160 12.15 -16.38 -1.90
CA PHE A 160 11.94 -15.47 -0.77
C PHE A 160 12.27 -14.02 -1.15
N ARG A 161 13.36 -13.80 -1.90
CA ARG A 161 13.74 -12.46 -2.38
C ARG A 161 12.67 -11.83 -3.26
N PHE A 162 12.10 -12.55 -4.21
CA PHE A 162 11.04 -12.02 -5.09
C PHE A 162 9.73 -11.74 -4.35
N ILE A 163 9.36 -12.57 -3.36
CA ILE A 163 8.22 -12.29 -2.48
C ILE A 163 8.46 -10.98 -1.72
N ARG A 164 9.63 -10.81 -1.10
CA ARG A 164 9.94 -9.57 -0.36
C ARG A 164 9.97 -8.35 -1.29
N LEU A 165 10.56 -8.50 -2.48
CA LEU A 165 10.67 -7.42 -3.46
C LEU A 165 9.28 -6.88 -3.86
N GLY A 166 8.31 -7.77 -4.08
CA GLY A 166 6.94 -7.35 -4.36
C GLY A 166 6.31 -6.62 -3.17
N THR A 167 6.43 -7.17 -1.96
CA THR A 167 5.94 -6.51 -0.74
C THR A 167 6.47 -5.09 -0.57
N PHE A 168 7.80 -4.88 -0.66
CA PHE A 168 8.38 -3.56 -0.40
C PHE A 168 8.12 -2.54 -1.51
N ILE A 169 8.05 -2.96 -2.78
CA ILE A 169 7.65 -2.07 -3.88
C ILE A 169 6.22 -1.57 -3.67
N GLU A 170 5.30 -2.47 -3.30
CA GLU A 170 3.90 -2.09 -3.07
C GLU A 170 3.75 -1.15 -1.85
N ARG A 171 4.52 -1.39 -0.78
CA ARG A 171 4.54 -0.48 0.39
C ARG A 171 5.08 0.90 0.05
N ALA A 172 6.21 0.97 -0.67
CA ALA A 172 6.82 2.24 -1.06
C ALA A 172 5.85 3.10 -1.90
N ASP A 173 5.20 2.49 -2.91
CA ASP A 173 4.20 3.16 -3.74
C ASP A 173 2.99 3.61 -2.90
N ASN A 174 2.45 2.74 -2.04
CA ASN A 174 1.30 3.07 -1.20
C ASN A 174 1.59 4.22 -0.22
N THR A 175 2.76 4.25 0.42
CA THR A 175 3.15 5.32 1.35
C THR A 175 3.19 6.68 0.65
N LEU A 176 3.76 6.74 -0.55
CA LEU A 176 3.80 7.97 -1.36
C LEU A 176 2.39 8.43 -1.74
N ARG A 177 1.56 7.54 -2.27
CA ARG A 177 0.21 7.89 -2.72
C ARG A 177 -0.71 8.33 -1.59
N LEU A 178 -0.60 7.70 -0.42
CA LEU A 178 -1.41 8.07 0.73
C LEU A 178 -1.02 9.46 1.27
N LEU A 179 0.28 9.79 1.26
CA LEU A 179 0.75 11.15 1.55
C LEU A 179 0.26 12.17 0.52
N ASP A 180 0.31 11.81 -0.77
CA ASP A 180 -0.05 12.71 -1.87
C ASP A 180 -1.56 13.01 -1.94
N ALA A 181 -2.40 12.00 -1.70
CA ALA A 181 -3.85 12.16 -1.74
C ALA A 181 -4.40 13.18 -0.73
N ARG A 182 -3.67 13.44 0.36
CA ARG A 182 -4.03 14.52 1.29
C ARG A 182 -3.94 15.90 0.63
N TYR A 183 -2.95 16.12 -0.22
CA TYR A 183 -2.79 17.37 -0.97
C TYR A 183 -3.88 17.51 -2.03
N GLU A 184 -4.19 16.43 -2.75
CA GLU A 184 -5.28 16.43 -3.74
C GLU A 184 -6.65 16.72 -3.11
N MET A 185 -6.91 16.18 -1.91
CA MET A 185 -8.15 16.44 -1.17
C MET A 185 -8.22 17.86 -0.60
N ALA A 186 -7.09 18.43 -0.16
CA ALA A 186 -7.06 19.78 0.40
C ALA A 186 -7.12 20.89 -0.67
N GLY A 187 -6.77 20.60 -1.93
CA GLY A 187 -6.83 21.55 -3.05
C GLY A 187 -6.05 22.85 -2.80
N ASP A 188 -6.57 23.99 -3.25
CA ASP A 188 -5.96 25.33 -3.05
C ASP A 188 -5.83 25.72 -1.56
N GLN A 189 -6.45 24.98 -0.64
CA GLN A 189 -6.30 25.19 0.80
C GLN A 189 -5.18 24.36 1.43
N ALA A 190 -4.44 23.55 0.68
CA ALA A 190 -3.37 22.70 1.22
C ALA A 190 -2.31 23.50 2.02
N ASP A 191 -1.98 24.71 1.58
CA ASP A 191 -1.06 25.61 2.29
C ASP A 191 -1.73 26.39 3.45
N ALA A 192 -3.08 26.39 3.49
CA ALA A 192 -3.90 27.11 4.47
C ALA A 192 -4.55 26.18 5.51
N VAL A 193 -4.49 24.86 5.36
CA VAL A 193 -4.89 23.91 6.41
C VAL A 193 -3.92 24.06 7.57
N SER A 194 -4.32 24.86 8.55
CA SER A 194 -3.62 24.93 9.82
C SER A 194 -3.58 23.53 10.43
N ASP A 195 -2.37 22.98 10.56
CA ASP A 195 -2.05 21.75 11.32
C ASP A 195 -2.62 21.79 12.76
N GLY A 196 -3.08 22.96 13.25
CA GLY A 196 -3.72 23.12 14.56
C GLY A 196 -5.23 22.85 14.62
N THR A 197 -5.89 22.47 13.52
CA THR A 197 -7.34 22.12 13.58
C THR A 197 -7.57 20.68 14.05
N ALA A 198 -8.69 20.44 14.74
CA ALA A 198 -9.08 19.08 15.15
C ALA A 198 -9.24 18.15 13.94
N HIS A 199 -9.79 18.66 12.84
CA HIS A 199 -9.94 17.91 11.59
C HIS A 199 -8.58 17.49 11.01
N ALA A 200 -7.59 18.40 10.93
CA ALA A 200 -6.24 18.06 10.47
C ALA A 200 -5.57 17.00 11.35
N TYR A 201 -5.73 17.10 12.67
CA TYR A 201 -5.26 16.10 13.62
C TYR A 201 -5.85 14.70 13.32
N TYR A 202 -7.16 14.60 13.11
CA TYR A 202 -7.82 13.33 12.82
C TYR A 202 -7.36 12.76 11.48
N GLN A 203 -7.24 13.58 10.45
CA GLN A 203 -6.74 13.11 9.15
C GLN A 203 -5.28 12.64 9.22
N TRP A 204 -4.40 13.33 9.94
CA TRP A 204 -3.01 12.88 10.14
C TRP A 204 -2.94 11.58 10.94
N SER A 205 -3.75 11.47 12.00
CA SER A 205 -3.86 10.25 12.80
C SER A 205 -4.39 9.08 11.97
N ALA A 206 -5.38 9.33 11.13
CA ALA A 206 -5.95 8.40 10.16
C ALA A 206 -4.88 7.88 9.19
N LEU A 207 -4.12 8.78 8.57
CA LEU A 207 -3.03 8.43 7.65
C LEU A 207 -1.96 7.56 8.33
N LEU A 208 -1.55 7.94 9.54
CA LEU A 208 -0.59 7.17 10.33
C LEU A 208 -1.13 5.77 10.68
N ARG A 209 -2.41 5.63 11.02
CA ARG A 209 -3.06 4.33 11.27
C ARG A 209 -3.15 3.47 10.00
N ALA A 210 -3.47 4.07 8.86
CA ALA A 210 -3.50 3.39 7.58
C ALA A 210 -2.12 2.82 7.18
N LEU A 211 -1.03 3.46 7.63
CA LEU A 211 0.34 3.00 7.44
C LEU A 211 0.95 2.29 8.67
N SER A 212 0.14 1.86 9.65
CA SER A 212 0.63 1.18 10.88
C SER A 212 1.79 1.90 11.57
N SER A 213 1.78 3.24 11.52
CA SER A 213 2.86 4.11 11.96
C SER A 213 2.44 5.06 13.07
N PHE A 214 1.20 4.94 13.59
CA PHE A 214 0.68 5.81 14.65
C PHE A 214 1.44 5.61 15.96
N GLU A 215 1.64 4.36 16.37
CA GLU A 215 2.39 4.02 17.59
C GLU A 215 3.85 4.49 17.49
N ALA A 216 4.49 4.27 16.33
CA ALA A 216 5.83 4.76 16.06
C ALA A 216 5.90 6.29 16.13
N TYR A 217 4.90 6.98 15.57
CA TYR A 217 4.81 8.44 15.66
C TYR A 217 4.75 8.90 17.11
N THR A 218 3.87 8.32 17.93
CA THR A 218 3.70 8.72 19.34
C THR A 218 4.92 8.41 20.21
N GLU A 219 5.74 7.43 19.84
CA GLU A 219 6.99 7.11 20.52
C GLU A 219 8.09 8.13 20.19
N ILE A 220 8.18 8.53 18.92
CA ILE A 220 9.26 9.38 18.41
C ILE A 220 8.96 10.87 18.63
N TYR A 221 7.72 11.28 18.36
CA TYR A 221 7.25 12.66 18.39
C TYR A 221 6.24 12.82 19.51
N ARG A 222 6.42 13.86 20.33
CA ARG A 222 5.55 14.12 21.51
C ARG A 222 4.39 15.06 21.22
N ASP A 223 4.46 15.79 20.11
CA ASP A 223 3.46 16.77 19.71
C ASP A 223 2.39 16.13 18.82
N ALA A 224 1.27 16.84 18.65
CA ALA A 224 0.22 16.45 17.72
C ALA A 224 0.78 16.16 16.30
N PRO A 225 0.25 15.15 15.59
CA PRO A 225 0.57 14.90 14.19
C PRO A 225 0.38 16.15 13.32
N GLY A 226 1.45 16.52 12.62
CA GLY A 226 1.48 17.64 11.67
C GLY A 226 2.35 17.30 10.45
N ALA A 227 2.25 18.10 9.40
CA ALA A 227 2.80 17.78 8.08
C ALA A 227 4.29 17.44 8.13
N ARG A 228 5.09 18.26 8.83
CA ARG A 228 6.54 18.09 8.94
C ARG A 228 6.95 16.75 9.55
N HIS A 229 6.45 16.43 10.74
CA HIS A 229 6.85 15.22 11.46
C HIS A 229 6.28 13.96 10.80
N VAL A 230 5.06 14.03 10.27
CA VAL A 230 4.47 12.91 9.52
C VAL A 230 5.27 12.63 8.25
N ALA A 231 5.62 13.66 7.47
CA ALA A 231 6.44 13.51 6.28
C ALA A 231 7.84 12.95 6.61
N GLU A 232 8.50 13.46 7.66
CA GLU A 232 9.80 12.92 8.09
C GLU A 232 9.72 11.45 8.50
N LEU A 233 8.72 11.07 9.30
CA LEU A 233 8.48 9.69 9.73
C LEU A 233 8.30 8.76 8.52
N LEU A 234 7.45 9.16 7.58
CA LEU A 234 7.01 8.28 6.50
C LEU A 234 7.95 8.29 5.29
N LEU A 235 8.75 9.34 5.10
CA LEU A 235 9.69 9.42 3.99
C LEU A 235 11.11 9.02 4.38
N LEU A 236 11.62 9.46 5.53
CA LEU A 236 13.06 9.53 5.80
C LEU A 236 13.56 8.66 6.96
N ARG A 237 12.68 8.01 7.73
CA ARG A 237 13.09 7.16 8.86
C ARG A 237 13.27 5.70 8.45
N ALA A 238 14.46 5.14 8.63
CA ALA A 238 14.75 3.74 8.29
C ALA A 238 14.18 2.70 9.29
N ASP A 239 13.85 3.12 10.50
CA ASP A 239 13.34 2.27 11.57
C ASP A 239 11.80 2.08 11.56
N VAL A 240 11.10 2.79 10.68
CA VAL A 240 9.65 2.66 10.48
C VAL A 240 9.39 1.72 9.29
N PRO A 241 8.83 0.51 9.49
CA PRO A 241 8.82 -0.54 8.46
C PRO A 241 8.07 -0.22 7.15
N ARG A 242 7.15 0.74 7.18
CA ARG A 242 6.37 1.18 6.02
C ARG A 242 6.85 2.54 5.47
N SER A 243 7.89 3.14 6.05
CA SER A 243 8.46 4.35 5.47
C SER A 243 9.08 4.05 4.11
N LEU A 244 9.14 5.09 3.27
CA LEU A 244 9.74 5.03 1.96
C LEU A 244 11.22 4.65 2.04
N ARG A 245 11.98 5.22 2.99
CA ARG A 245 13.39 4.88 3.21
C ARG A 245 13.57 3.42 3.60
N ALA A 246 12.83 2.90 4.57
CA ALA A 246 12.96 1.50 5.00
C ALA A 246 12.62 0.53 3.85
N CYS A 247 11.56 0.83 3.09
CA CYS A 247 11.18 0.01 1.94
C CYS A 247 12.22 0.06 0.82
N THR A 248 12.78 1.24 0.53
CA THR A 248 13.78 1.42 -0.53
C THR A 248 15.11 0.77 -0.15
N GLU A 249 15.53 0.86 1.10
CA GLU A 249 16.71 0.17 1.62
C GLU A 249 16.57 -1.35 1.48
N GLU A 250 15.42 -1.92 1.81
CA GLU A 250 15.14 -3.34 1.61
C GLU A 250 15.14 -3.75 0.14
N ILE A 251 14.55 -2.92 -0.73
CA ILE A 251 14.57 -3.15 -2.18
C ILE A 251 16.00 -3.18 -2.70
N ASP A 252 16.84 -2.20 -2.33
CA ASP A 252 18.24 -2.11 -2.75
C ASP A 252 19.03 -3.35 -2.30
N GLN A 253 18.93 -3.71 -1.02
CA GLN A 253 19.59 -4.91 -0.47
C GLN A 253 19.15 -6.19 -1.18
N ILE A 254 17.85 -6.35 -1.46
CA ILE A 254 17.32 -7.51 -2.17
C ILE A 254 17.91 -7.57 -3.58
N LEU A 255 17.83 -6.47 -4.34
CA LEU A 255 18.31 -6.39 -5.72
C LEU A 255 19.82 -6.60 -5.83
N ALA A 256 20.61 -6.08 -4.90
CA ALA A 256 22.05 -6.28 -4.82
C ALA A 256 22.42 -7.76 -4.59
N SER A 257 21.54 -8.52 -3.92
CA SER A 257 21.75 -9.95 -3.64
C SER A 257 21.30 -10.89 -4.76
N LEU A 258 20.51 -10.40 -5.73
CA LEU A 258 20.03 -11.21 -6.84
C LEU A 258 21.14 -11.40 -7.90
N PRO A 259 21.35 -12.63 -8.40
CA PRO A 259 22.39 -12.90 -9.39
C PRO A 259 22.00 -12.38 -10.78
N GLY A 260 23.01 -12.14 -11.63
CA GLY A 260 22.84 -11.84 -13.06
C GLY A 260 23.11 -10.39 -13.45
N THR A 261 23.60 -10.19 -14.68
CA THR A 261 23.97 -8.86 -15.22
C THR A 261 22.76 -8.06 -15.73
N ASN A 262 21.66 -8.72 -16.05
CA ASN A 262 20.42 -8.10 -16.55
C ASN A 262 19.76 -7.20 -15.50
N GLY A 263 20.08 -7.41 -14.22
CA GLY A 263 19.57 -6.66 -13.08
C GLY A 263 20.16 -5.26 -12.88
N ARG A 264 21.26 -4.93 -13.56
CA ARG A 264 22.00 -3.66 -13.37
C ARG A 264 21.13 -2.40 -13.45
N PRO A 265 20.17 -2.27 -14.39
CA PRO A 265 19.30 -1.09 -14.43
C PRO A 265 18.46 -0.93 -13.16
N ALA A 266 17.81 -2.00 -12.70
CA ALA A 266 17.00 -1.98 -11.48
C ALA A 266 17.85 -1.74 -10.22
N GLN A 267 19.00 -2.41 -10.11
CA GLN A 267 19.97 -2.20 -9.02
C GLN A 267 20.44 -0.74 -8.95
N ARG A 268 20.77 -0.15 -10.10
CA ARG A 268 21.21 1.25 -10.17
C ARG A 268 20.11 2.22 -9.71
N LEU A 269 18.87 2.03 -10.15
CA LEU A 269 17.74 2.87 -9.75
C LEU A 269 17.48 2.77 -8.25
N ALA A 270 17.46 1.55 -7.69
CA ALA A 270 17.27 1.34 -6.26
C ALA A 270 18.38 2.00 -5.43
N ALA A 271 19.65 1.80 -5.79
CA ALA A 271 20.77 2.41 -5.09
C ALA A 271 20.75 3.95 -5.17
N GLN A 272 20.33 4.52 -6.30
CA GLN A 272 20.16 5.98 -6.44
C GLN A 272 19.04 6.51 -5.55
N MET A 273 17.90 5.80 -5.49
CA MET A 273 16.78 6.18 -4.64
C MET A 273 17.14 6.05 -3.15
N ASP A 274 17.79 4.95 -2.74
CA ASP A 274 18.24 4.77 -1.36
C ASP A 274 19.24 5.86 -0.96
N ALA A 275 20.25 6.13 -1.78
CA ALA A 275 21.21 7.20 -1.52
C ALA A 275 20.52 8.57 -1.38
N ARG A 276 19.57 8.89 -2.28
CA ARG A 276 18.79 10.14 -2.18
C ARG A 276 18.05 10.22 -0.84
N LEU A 277 17.27 9.21 -0.49
CA LEU A 277 16.49 9.17 0.76
C LEU A 277 17.36 9.17 2.02
N ARG A 278 18.55 8.57 1.94
CA ARG A 278 19.50 8.46 3.06
C ARG A 278 20.15 9.80 3.40
N TYR A 279 20.42 10.62 2.39
CA TYR A 279 21.20 11.86 2.53
C TYR A 279 20.39 13.15 2.39
N THR A 280 19.10 13.08 2.02
CA THR A 280 18.19 14.23 2.04
C THR A 280 17.60 14.45 3.43
N GLY A 281 17.66 15.69 3.92
CA GLY A 281 16.99 16.13 5.15
C GLY A 281 15.54 16.59 4.90
N ILE A 282 14.70 16.53 5.95
CA ILE A 282 13.29 16.96 5.83
C ILE A 282 13.15 18.43 5.41
N HIS A 283 14.05 19.31 5.85
CA HIS A 283 14.01 20.72 5.47
C HIS A 283 14.16 20.92 3.95
N GLU A 284 15.07 20.18 3.30
CA GLU A 284 15.25 20.25 1.84
C GLU A 284 13.99 19.85 1.07
N ILE A 285 13.23 18.87 1.59
CA ILE A 285 11.95 18.43 1.00
C ILE A 285 10.90 19.52 1.18
N LEU A 286 10.78 20.08 2.38
CA LEU A 286 9.74 21.07 2.69
C LEU A 286 10.01 22.42 2.04
N ASP A 287 11.28 22.85 1.93
CA ASP A 287 11.68 24.09 1.26
C ASP A 287 11.35 24.05 -0.25
N GLY A 288 11.40 22.86 -0.87
CA GLY A 288 10.99 22.62 -2.25
C GLY A 288 9.49 22.32 -2.43
N GLY A 289 8.74 22.19 -1.34
CA GLY A 289 7.33 21.78 -1.31
C GLY A 289 7.14 20.27 -1.29
N LEU A 290 6.41 19.77 -0.28
CA LEU A 290 6.20 18.33 -0.10
C LEU A 290 5.43 17.70 -1.28
N HIS A 291 4.34 18.31 -1.74
CA HIS A 291 3.58 17.79 -2.88
C HIS A 291 4.44 17.71 -4.14
N ALA A 292 5.18 18.77 -4.48
CA ALA A 292 6.08 18.77 -5.63
C ALA A 292 7.13 17.64 -5.54
N TRP A 293 7.68 17.40 -4.35
CA TRP A 293 8.60 16.30 -4.11
C TRP A 293 7.92 14.92 -4.29
N LEU A 294 6.70 14.73 -3.78
CA LEU A 294 5.93 13.50 -3.94
C LEU A 294 5.62 13.22 -5.41
N THR A 295 5.14 14.22 -6.15
CA THR A 295 4.85 14.12 -7.59
C THR A 295 6.10 13.79 -8.41
N GLU A 296 7.28 14.25 -7.98
CA GLU A 296 8.56 13.88 -8.60
C GLU A 296 9.00 12.45 -8.24
N PHE A 297 8.72 11.98 -7.02
CA PHE A 297 9.21 10.70 -6.52
C PHE A 297 8.31 9.50 -6.89
N ILE A 298 6.98 9.67 -6.97
CA ILE A 298 6.03 8.62 -7.37
C ILE A 298 6.42 7.97 -8.71
N PRO A 299 6.74 8.72 -9.78
CA PRO A 299 7.19 8.14 -11.04
C PRO A 299 8.48 7.32 -10.93
N ARG A 300 9.37 7.62 -9.99
CA ARG A 300 10.64 6.89 -9.79
C ARG A 300 10.41 5.49 -9.24
N VAL A 301 9.46 5.33 -8.30
CA VAL A 301 9.05 4.01 -7.81
C VAL A 301 8.43 3.17 -8.93
N ARG A 302 7.62 3.81 -9.80
CA ARG A 302 7.08 3.16 -11.00
C ARG A 302 8.19 2.72 -11.95
N GLU A 303 9.13 3.60 -12.27
CA GLU A 303 10.27 3.29 -13.13
C GLU A 303 11.11 2.12 -12.58
N LEU A 304 11.32 2.09 -11.26
CA LEU A 304 11.97 0.96 -10.59
C LEU A 304 11.17 -0.33 -10.75
N GLY A 305 9.85 -0.29 -10.55
CA GLY A 305 8.96 -1.43 -10.79
C GLY A 305 9.05 -1.96 -12.22
N ASP A 306 9.05 -1.07 -13.21
CA ASP A 306 9.18 -1.42 -14.62
C ASP A 306 10.57 -1.98 -14.95
N ALA A 307 11.63 -1.44 -14.34
CA ALA A 307 12.97 -1.97 -14.47
C ALA A 307 13.10 -3.36 -13.86
N ILE A 308 12.52 -3.60 -12.67
CA ILE A 308 12.44 -4.93 -12.06
C ILE A 308 11.71 -5.90 -12.99
N HIS A 309 10.59 -5.47 -13.56
CA HIS A 309 9.81 -6.27 -14.49
C HIS A 309 10.65 -6.71 -15.69
N ARG A 310 11.24 -5.76 -16.42
CA ARG A 310 12.10 -6.04 -17.59
C ARG A 310 13.36 -6.84 -17.26
N SER A 311 13.95 -6.63 -16.08
CA SER A 311 15.24 -7.25 -15.72
C SER A 311 15.09 -8.68 -15.20
N TYR A 312 14.00 -8.99 -14.49
CA TYR A 312 13.88 -10.24 -13.73
C TYR A 312 12.58 -11.02 -14.00
N LEU A 313 11.50 -10.35 -14.40
CA LEU A 313 10.16 -10.96 -14.49
C LEU A 313 9.75 -11.24 -15.94
N GLU A 314 10.25 -10.43 -16.88
CA GLU A 314 10.23 -10.69 -18.31
C GLU A 314 11.59 -11.24 -18.72
N VAL A 315 11.69 -12.52 -19.07
CA VAL A 315 12.78 -12.95 -19.95
C VAL A 315 12.25 -14.03 -20.90
N ILE A 316 12.37 -13.70 -22.19
CA ILE A 316 12.23 -14.54 -23.40
C ILE A 316 13.01 -15.85 -23.22
#